data_AF-A0A961V4T3-F1
#
_entry.id   AF-A0A961V4T3-F1
#
_cell.length_a   1.000
_cell.length_b   1.000
_cell.length_c   1.000
_cell.angle_alpha   90.00
_cell.angle_beta   90.00
_cell.angle_gamma   90.00
#
_symmetry.space_group_name_H-M   'P 1'
#
loop_
_entity.id
_entity.type
_entity.pdbx_description
1 polymer ?
#
loop_
_entity_poly.entity_id
_entity_poly.type
_entity_poly.pdbx_seq_one_letter_code
_entity_poly.pdbx_strand_id
1 'polypeptide(L)'
;MRRALQLLIVLVLFLTPSAASISPAIGGSRDQAQPEPVVGTVYVFRPMGGRIATAEMDKIASKLKARGIAAEVHNYTDWLRPANAAIARYKKESWKSAIIAIGHSAGGDSTLRFATWLRRSGVPVNLIITLDPTRIARPVPSNVQRFINIYSSDNTLGGGDPKPARDFKGHFASVDLKNYPGEWHLYLPNTLGLQDAVIDKILSEAEQPEPVKDGGVRIAYAMPRGVPIVLYDSGVVVAAEAGETPAGIAARYGVPAWAVSAVNNIEPDRGLPAGQRIVVPHNLDSPPAQ
;
A
#
# COMPACT_ATOMS: atom_id res chain seq x y z
N MET A 1 15.11 85.73 19.98
CA MET A 1 13.92 86.60 19.81
C MET A 1 13.38 86.41 18.39
N ARG A 2 12.07 86.23 18.27
CA ARG A 2 11.33 85.97 17.02
C ARG A 2 11.28 87.19 16.11
N ARG A 3 11.23 86.97 14.79
CA ARG A 3 10.50 87.70 13.71
C ARG A 3 10.99 87.10 12.37
N ALA A 4 10.25 86.20 11.70
CA ALA A 4 9.09 86.43 10.83
C ALA A 4 9.34 87.51 9.76
N LEU A 5 9.41 87.12 8.48
CA LEU A 5 8.49 87.59 7.43
C LEU A 5 8.67 86.79 6.12
N GLN A 6 7.54 86.66 5.43
CA GLN A 6 7.23 85.91 4.22
C GLN A 6 7.91 86.47 2.95
N LEU A 7 8.06 85.65 1.90
CA LEU A 7 7.38 85.92 0.63
C LEU A 7 7.44 84.73 -0.34
N LEU A 8 6.29 84.51 -0.98
CA LEU A 8 5.94 83.58 -2.03
C LEU A 8 6.37 84.14 -3.39
N ILE A 9 7.05 83.36 -4.26
CA ILE A 9 6.93 83.52 -5.73
C ILE A 9 6.91 82.14 -6.39
N VAL A 10 5.91 81.99 -7.23
CA VAL A 10 5.56 80.83 -8.08
C VAL A 10 6.16 81.06 -9.47
N LEU A 11 6.56 79.97 -10.14
CA LEU A 11 6.10 79.58 -11.50
C LEU A 11 7.20 79.10 -12.48
N VAL A 12 6.77 78.06 -13.21
CA VAL A 12 7.09 77.65 -14.59
C VAL A 12 8.06 76.48 -14.78
N LEU A 13 7.44 75.34 -15.11
CA LEU A 13 8.01 74.15 -15.72
C LEU A 13 8.65 74.44 -17.09
N PHE A 14 9.76 73.74 -17.37
CA PHE A 14 10.07 73.26 -18.72
C PHE A 14 10.26 71.74 -18.68
N LEU A 15 9.39 71.04 -19.40
CA LEU A 15 9.48 69.61 -19.72
C LEU A 15 10.29 69.45 -21.01
N THR A 16 11.37 68.65 -20.97
CA THR A 16 11.85 67.91 -22.14
C THR A 16 12.36 66.52 -21.71
N PRO A 17 12.16 65.48 -22.54
CA PRO A 17 12.41 64.09 -22.16
C PRO A 17 13.87 63.72 -22.44
N SER A 18 14.50 62.99 -21.53
CA SER A 18 15.78 62.32 -21.81
C SER A 18 15.77 60.91 -21.23
N ALA A 19 16.29 60.00 -22.05
CA ALA A 19 16.12 58.57 -21.99
C ALA A 19 16.52 57.97 -20.63
N ALA A 20 15.58 57.26 -20.00
CA ALA A 20 15.88 56.40 -18.86
C ALA A 20 16.67 55.18 -19.36
N SER A 21 17.87 55.02 -18.82
CA SER A 21 18.71 53.83 -19.00
C SER A 21 17.99 52.59 -18.47
N ILE A 22 17.82 51.60 -19.34
CA ILE A 22 17.34 50.26 -19.01
C ILE A 22 18.44 49.60 -18.15
N SER A 23 18.16 49.38 -16.87
CA SER A 23 18.94 48.43 -16.06
C SER A 23 18.54 47.01 -16.47
N PRO A 24 19.49 46.09 -16.68
CA PRO A 24 19.14 44.70 -16.97
C PRO A 24 18.58 44.07 -15.69
N ALA A 25 17.39 43.48 -15.82
CA ALA A 25 16.83 42.58 -14.83
C ALA A 25 17.78 41.40 -14.65
N ILE A 26 18.43 41.32 -13.48
CA ILE A 26 19.09 40.10 -13.05
C ILE A 26 17.98 39.13 -12.69
N GLY A 27 17.72 38.20 -13.62
CA GLY A 27 16.85 37.05 -13.42
C GLY A 27 17.39 36.20 -12.28
N GLY A 28 16.71 36.30 -11.14
CA GLY A 28 16.78 35.33 -10.05
C GLY A 28 15.60 34.38 -10.18
N SER A 29 15.88 33.17 -10.66
CA SER A 29 15.22 31.92 -10.28
C SER A 29 13.69 31.97 -10.12
N ARG A 30 12.95 31.66 -11.19
CA ARG A 30 11.74 30.86 -10.96
C ARG A 30 12.24 29.55 -10.36
N ASP A 31 12.10 29.40 -9.05
CA ASP A 31 12.10 28.10 -8.40
C ASP A 31 11.27 27.18 -9.27
N GLN A 32 11.95 26.29 -10.00
CA GLN A 32 11.29 25.09 -10.46
C GLN A 32 10.94 24.38 -9.16
N ALA A 33 9.68 24.53 -8.73
CA ALA A 33 9.11 23.72 -7.68
C ALA A 33 9.58 22.29 -7.95
N GLN A 34 10.40 21.75 -7.05
CA GLN A 34 10.82 20.36 -7.15
C GLN A 34 9.55 19.55 -7.39
N PRO A 35 9.50 18.69 -8.42
CA PRO A 35 8.33 17.89 -8.68
C PRO A 35 7.91 17.26 -7.35
N GLU A 36 6.64 17.42 -6.99
CA GLU A 36 6.13 16.90 -5.73
C GLU A 36 6.61 15.45 -5.57
N PRO A 37 7.09 15.06 -4.38
CA PRO A 37 7.63 13.72 -4.19
C PRO A 37 6.58 12.71 -4.66
N VAL A 38 6.98 11.82 -5.57
CA VAL A 38 6.08 10.80 -6.15
C VAL A 38 5.72 9.80 -5.08
N VAL A 39 4.70 10.11 -4.28
CA VAL A 39 4.14 9.32 -3.17
C VAL A 39 3.96 7.86 -3.58
N GLY A 40 4.97 7.03 -3.26
CA GLY A 40 5.09 5.63 -3.69
C GLY A 40 5.08 5.38 -5.22
N THR A 41 5.47 4.18 -5.63
CA THR A 41 5.22 3.70 -7.00
C THR A 41 4.67 2.28 -6.96
N VAL A 42 3.54 2.08 -7.64
CA VAL A 42 2.81 0.81 -7.69
C VAL A 42 3.11 0.09 -9.00
N TYR A 43 3.70 -1.09 -8.90
CA TYR A 43 3.97 -1.99 -10.02
C TYR A 43 2.85 -3.02 -10.13
N VAL A 44 2.01 -2.86 -11.14
CA VAL A 44 0.81 -3.68 -11.37
C VAL A 44 1.09 -4.71 -12.45
N PHE A 45 0.97 -6.00 -12.13
CA PHE A 45 1.21 -7.11 -13.06
C PHE A 45 -0.10 -7.79 -13.47
N ARG A 46 -0.41 -7.72 -14.77
CA ARG A 46 -1.59 -8.38 -15.37
C ARG A 46 -1.47 -9.91 -15.29
N PRO A 47 -2.58 -10.67 -15.30
CA PRO A 47 -2.53 -12.12 -15.39
C PRO A 47 -2.10 -12.62 -16.78
N MET A 48 -1.99 -13.94 -16.93
CA MET A 48 -1.83 -14.58 -18.24
C MET A 48 -3.01 -14.22 -19.16
N GLY A 49 -2.72 -13.89 -20.42
CA GLY A 49 -3.71 -13.36 -21.38
C GLY A 49 -3.93 -11.84 -21.28
N GLY A 50 -3.36 -11.18 -20.26
CA GLY A 50 -3.37 -9.72 -20.15
C GLY A 50 -4.79 -9.12 -20.15
N ARG A 51 -4.95 -7.98 -20.86
CA ARG A 51 -6.23 -7.25 -20.96
C ARG A 51 -7.36 -8.06 -21.59
N ILE A 52 -7.03 -9.05 -22.42
CA ILE A 52 -8.01 -9.91 -23.09
C ILE A 52 -8.64 -10.87 -22.08
N ALA A 53 -7.84 -11.35 -21.10
CA ALA A 53 -8.36 -12.18 -20.02
C ALA A 53 -9.19 -11.33 -19.02
N THR A 54 -8.66 -10.17 -18.63
CA THR A 54 -9.35 -9.25 -17.72
C THR A 54 -8.76 -7.84 -17.77
N ALA A 55 -9.61 -6.83 -17.59
CA ALA A 55 -9.21 -5.42 -17.50
C ALA A 55 -8.98 -4.95 -16.05
N GLU A 56 -9.12 -5.81 -15.04
CA GLU A 56 -9.16 -5.36 -13.65
C GLU A 56 -7.87 -4.74 -13.15
N MET A 57 -6.72 -5.29 -13.54
CA MET A 57 -5.43 -4.72 -13.13
C MET A 57 -5.25 -3.30 -13.72
N ASP A 58 -5.72 -3.06 -14.95
CA ASP A 58 -5.73 -1.73 -15.57
C ASP A 58 -6.68 -0.75 -14.86
N LYS A 59 -7.85 -1.24 -14.41
CA LYS A 59 -8.81 -0.43 -13.64
C LYS A 59 -8.23 -0.02 -12.28
N ILE A 60 -7.60 -0.95 -11.55
CA ILE A 60 -6.90 -0.64 -10.29
C ILE A 60 -5.85 0.45 -10.52
N ALA A 61 -4.98 0.27 -11.52
CA ALA A 61 -3.97 1.27 -11.85
C ALA A 61 -4.56 2.63 -12.23
N SER A 62 -5.70 2.64 -12.94
CA SER A 62 -6.38 3.89 -13.32
C SER A 62 -6.99 4.59 -12.11
N LYS A 63 -7.62 3.86 -11.18
CA LYS A 63 -8.14 4.41 -9.92
C LYS A 63 -7.02 5.00 -9.06
N LEU A 64 -5.88 4.32 -8.97
CA LEU A 64 -4.70 4.81 -8.24
C LEU A 64 -4.16 6.12 -8.84
N LYS A 65 -4.01 6.18 -10.18
CA LYS A 65 -3.60 7.40 -10.88
C LYS A 65 -4.57 8.56 -10.70
N ALA A 66 -5.87 8.28 -10.70
CA ALA A 66 -6.89 9.30 -10.44
C ALA A 66 -6.79 9.90 -9.02
N ARG A 67 -6.10 9.22 -8.10
CA ARG A 67 -5.81 9.67 -6.73
C ARG A 67 -4.39 10.23 -6.57
N GLY A 68 -3.66 10.43 -7.67
CA GLY A 68 -2.31 11.00 -7.65
C GLY A 68 -1.19 9.99 -7.41
N ILE A 69 -1.48 8.70 -7.26
CA ILE A 69 -0.46 7.66 -7.03
C ILE A 69 0.12 7.18 -8.37
N ALA A 70 1.46 7.16 -8.47
CA ALA A 70 2.13 6.61 -9.63
C ALA A 70 1.91 5.09 -9.73
N ALA A 71 1.34 4.65 -10.85
CA ALA A 71 1.10 3.23 -11.12
C ALA A 71 1.56 2.82 -12.53
N GLU A 72 2.36 1.77 -12.62
CA GLU A 72 2.84 1.21 -13.88
C GLU A 72 2.22 -0.17 -14.12
N VAL A 73 1.65 -0.39 -15.30
CA VAL A 73 1.00 -1.67 -15.63
C VAL A 73 1.88 -2.47 -16.59
N HIS A 74 2.25 -3.66 -16.16
CA HIS A 74 3.17 -4.56 -16.84
C HIS A 74 2.51 -5.90 -17.15
N ASN A 75 3.01 -6.58 -18.19
CA ASN A 75 2.65 -7.98 -18.45
C ASN A 75 3.34 -8.88 -17.42
N TYR A 76 2.73 -10.00 -17.02
CA TYR A 76 3.35 -10.96 -16.08
C TYR A 76 4.74 -11.46 -16.54
N THR A 77 5.00 -11.52 -17.86
CA THR A 77 6.31 -11.94 -18.38
C THR A 77 7.39 -10.87 -18.23
N ASP A 78 7.01 -9.60 -18.07
CA ASP A 78 7.88 -8.44 -18.14
C ASP A 78 8.14 -7.83 -16.75
N TRP A 79 8.41 -8.69 -15.76
CA TRP A 79 8.68 -8.25 -14.39
C TRP A 79 10.13 -7.78 -14.17
N LEU A 80 11.07 -8.23 -15.01
CA LEU A 80 12.49 -7.94 -14.83
C LEU A 80 12.85 -6.50 -15.22
N ARG A 81 12.26 -5.96 -16.29
CA ARG A 81 12.49 -4.57 -16.72
C ARG A 81 12.05 -3.55 -15.65
N PRO A 82 10.81 -3.58 -15.13
CA PRO A 82 10.41 -2.68 -14.05
C PRO A 82 11.21 -2.91 -12.77
N ALA A 83 11.66 -4.14 -12.49
CA ALA A 83 12.53 -4.40 -11.33
C ALA A 83 13.86 -3.64 -11.45
N ASN A 84 14.51 -3.69 -12.62
CA ASN A 84 15.75 -2.94 -12.86
C ASN A 84 15.53 -1.41 -12.78
N ALA A 85 14.41 -0.92 -13.33
CA ALA A 85 14.05 0.48 -13.25
C ALA A 85 13.81 0.94 -11.80
N ALA A 86 13.08 0.13 -11.01
CA ALA A 86 12.82 0.38 -9.59
C ALA A 86 14.12 0.44 -8.78
N ILE A 87 15.06 -0.49 -9.01
CA ILE A 87 16.37 -0.49 -8.34
C ILE A 87 17.17 0.77 -8.68
N ALA A 88 17.23 1.14 -9.96
CA ALA A 88 17.97 2.32 -10.41
C ALA A 88 17.39 3.60 -9.80
N ARG A 89 16.06 3.73 -9.84
CA ARG A 89 15.30 4.84 -9.24
C ARG A 89 15.56 4.93 -7.73
N TYR A 90 15.33 3.84 -7.00
CA TYR A 90 15.52 3.80 -5.55
C TYR A 90 16.94 4.18 -5.13
N LYS A 91 17.97 3.74 -5.87
CA LYS A 91 19.37 4.10 -5.58
C LYS A 91 19.66 5.59 -5.79
N LYS A 92 19.04 6.21 -6.80
CA LYS A 92 19.22 7.63 -7.14
C LYS A 92 18.43 8.57 -6.23
N GLU A 93 17.25 8.16 -5.78
CA GLU A 93 16.39 8.99 -4.94
C GLU A 93 16.99 9.22 -3.56
N SER A 94 16.97 10.46 -3.07
CA SER A 94 17.32 10.78 -1.68
C SER A 94 16.25 10.29 -0.70
N TRP A 95 14.98 10.44 -1.11
CA TRP A 95 13.82 10.25 -0.25
C TRP A 95 13.30 8.81 -0.20
N LYS A 96 13.76 7.93 -1.11
CA LYS A 96 13.47 6.48 -1.17
C LYS A 96 11.97 6.15 -1.20
N SER A 97 11.32 6.35 -2.35
CA SER A 97 9.88 6.07 -2.44
C SER A 97 9.50 4.66 -2.08
N ALA A 98 8.28 4.55 -1.54
CA ALA A 98 7.64 3.26 -1.36
C ALA A 98 7.61 2.49 -2.70
N ILE A 99 8.02 1.23 -2.66
CA ILE A 99 7.90 0.31 -3.78
C ILE A 99 6.78 -0.66 -3.43
N ILE A 100 5.68 -0.59 -4.19
CA ILE A 100 4.47 -1.37 -3.97
C ILE A 100 4.26 -2.24 -5.20
N ALA A 101 3.86 -3.51 -5.03
CA ALA A 101 3.55 -4.38 -6.16
C ALA A 101 2.23 -5.11 -5.96
N ILE A 102 1.45 -5.23 -7.03
CA ILE A 102 0.20 -5.99 -7.04
C ILE A 102 0.09 -6.81 -8.32
N GLY A 103 -0.46 -8.02 -8.23
CA GLY A 103 -0.72 -8.80 -9.42
C GLY A 103 -1.74 -9.91 -9.20
N HIS A 104 -2.41 -10.29 -10.29
CA HIS A 104 -3.39 -11.36 -10.32
C HIS A 104 -2.84 -12.60 -11.03
N SER A 105 -3.10 -13.81 -10.50
CA SER A 105 -2.68 -15.08 -11.11
C SER A 105 -1.14 -15.11 -11.33
N ALA A 106 -0.68 -15.40 -12.54
CA ALA A 106 0.73 -15.31 -12.94
C ALA A 106 1.36 -13.91 -12.68
N GLY A 107 0.55 -12.85 -12.66
CA GLY A 107 0.97 -11.52 -12.24
C GLY A 107 1.30 -11.46 -10.74
N GLY A 108 0.57 -12.20 -9.91
CA GLY A 108 0.88 -12.37 -8.49
C GLY A 108 2.22 -13.09 -8.27
N ASP A 109 2.51 -14.12 -9.06
CA ASP A 109 3.83 -14.76 -9.03
C ASP A 109 4.95 -13.79 -9.44
N SER A 110 4.62 -12.85 -10.34
CA SER A 110 5.55 -11.87 -10.87
C SER A 110 5.93 -10.82 -9.84
N THR A 111 5.03 -10.43 -8.93
CA THR A 111 5.38 -9.54 -7.80
C THR A 111 6.45 -10.18 -6.91
N LEU A 112 6.37 -11.49 -6.68
CA LEU A 112 7.32 -12.24 -5.86
C LEU A 112 8.68 -12.40 -6.56
N ARG A 113 8.69 -12.58 -7.89
CA ARG A 113 9.92 -12.57 -8.71
C ARG A 113 10.57 -11.19 -8.74
N PHE A 114 9.77 -10.14 -8.95
CA PHE A 114 10.18 -8.74 -8.87
C PHE A 114 10.85 -8.44 -7.53
N ALA A 115 10.21 -8.77 -6.40
CA ALA A 115 10.75 -8.54 -5.08
C ALA A 115 12.02 -9.34 -4.78
N THR A 116 12.07 -10.60 -5.23
CA THR A 116 13.26 -11.44 -5.12
C THR A 116 14.46 -10.82 -5.86
N TRP A 117 14.21 -10.17 -7.00
CA TRP A 117 15.25 -9.46 -7.74
C TRP A 117 15.73 -8.19 -7.02
N LEU A 118 14.81 -7.39 -6.51
CA LEU A 118 15.12 -6.20 -5.69
C LEU A 118 15.97 -6.54 -4.46
N ARG A 119 15.67 -7.68 -3.81
CA ARG A 119 16.42 -8.19 -2.65
C ARG A 119 17.91 -8.33 -2.93
N ARG A 120 18.27 -8.79 -4.14
CA ARG A 120 19.69 -8.97 -4.55
C ARG A 120 20.46 -7.67 -4.59
N SER A 121 19.77 -6.54 -4.73
CA SER A 121 20.34 -5.19 -4.73
C SER A 121 20.16 -4.45 -3.41
N GLY A 122 19.69 -5.12 -2.35
CA GLY A 122 19.41 -4.49 -1.06
C GLY A 122 18.24 -3.51 -1.09
N VAL A 123 17.32 -3.64 -2.05
CA VAL A 123 16.17 -2.73 -2.19
C VAL A 123 14.94 -3.34 -1.51
N PRO A 124 14.28 -2.63 -0.58
CA PRO A 124 13.06 -3.09 0.07
C PRO A 124 11.86 -3.03 -0.88
N VAL A 125 10.82 -3.80 -0.55
CA VAL A 125 9.48 -3.66 -1.13
C VAL A 125 8.53 -3.44 0.03
N ASN A 126 7.84 -2.31 0.04
CA ASN A 126 6.97 -1.87 1.12
C ASN A 126 5.74 -2.77 1.24
N LEU A 127 5.02 -2.95 0.13
CA LEU A 127 3.81 -3.76 0.11
C LEU A 127 3.76 -4.64 -1.13
N ILE A 128 3.39 -5.90 -0.94
CA ILE A 128 2.92 -6.78 -2.00
C ILE A 128 1.51 -7.25 -1.70
N ILE A 129 0.63 -7.10 -2.69
CA ILE A 129 -0.70 -7.72 -2.69
C ILE A 129 -0.75 -8.75 -3.82
N THR A 130 -1.07 -10.00 -3.51
CA THR A 130 -1.33 -11.03 -4.52
C THR A 130 -2.82 -11.34 -4.59
N LEU A 131 -3.37 -11.33 -5.80
CA LEU A 131 -4.74 -11.75 -6.08
C LEU A 131 -4.70 -13.11 -6.75
N ASP A 132 -5.13 -14.12 -6.02
CA ASP A 132 -5.21 -15.51 -6.44
C ASP A 132 -3.96 -15.98 -7.20
N PRO A 133 -2.74 -15.85 -6.62
CA PRO A 133 -1.51 -16.25 -7.31
C PRO A 133 -1.56 -17.74 -7.66
N THR A 134 -0.67 -18.20 -8.54
CA THR A 134 -0.66 -19.62 -8.90
C THR A 134 -0.17 -20.46 -7.71
N ARG A 135 -0.52 -21.76 -7.70
CA ARG A 135 -0.09 -22.69 -6.64
C ARG A 135 1.43 -22.94 -6.60
N ILE A 136 2.16 -22.48 -7.62
CA ILE A 136 3.62 -22.60 -7.72
C ILE A 136 4.35 -21.28 -7.39
N ALA A 137 3.62 -20.28 -6.87
CA ALA A 137 4.18 -19.03 -6.40
C ALA A 137 5.33 -19.26 -5.40
N ARG A 138 6.39 -18.47 -5.54
CA ARG A 138 7.60 -18.61 -4.71
C ARG A 138 7.35 -18.13 -3.28
N PRO A 139 8.22 -18.50 -2.31
CA PRO A 139 8.15 -17.91 -0.99
C PRO A 139 8.32 -16.38 -1.00
N VAL A 140 7.67 -15.70 -0.05
CA VAL A 140 7.77 -14.24 0.11
C VAL A 140 9.18 -13.86 0.59
N PRO A 141 9.95 -13.05 -0.15
CA PRO A 141 11.33 -12.74 0.21
C PRO A 141 11.41 -11.74 1.37
N SER A 142 12.49 -11.82 2.15
CA SER A 142 12.68 -11.06 3.41
C SER A 142 12.83 -9.55 3.28
N ASN A 143 13.00 -9.03 2.05
CA ASN A 143 12.99 -7.59 1.79
C ASN A 143 11.56 -7.02 1.62
N VAL A 144 10.53 -7.86 1.68
CA VAL A 144 9.13 -7.43 1.67
C VAL A 144 8.71 -7.09 3.09
N GLN A 145 8.19 -5.87 3.28
CA GLN A 145 7.83 -5.35 4.59
C GLN A 145 6.39 -5.73 4.97
N ARG A 146 5.47 -5.70 4.01
CA ARG A 146 4.05 -6.07 4.17
C ARG A 146 3.61 -6.96 3.01
N PHE A 147 3.00 -8.09 3.32
CA PHE A 147 2.49 -9.04 2.32
C PHE A 147 1.05 -9.43 2.65
N ILE A 148 0.14 -9.21 1.69
CA ILE A 148 -1.26 -9.60 1.78
C ILE A 148 -1.57 -10.52 0.59
N ASN A 149 -1.79 -11.80 0.88
CA ASN A 149 -2.30 -12.75 -0.11
C ASN A 149 -3.81 -12.82 -0.02
N ILE A 150 -4.50 -12.71 -1.15
CA ILE A 150 -5.95 -12.80 -1.25
C ILE A 150 -6.24 -13.86 -2.31
N TYR A 151 -6.79 -15.00 -1.93
CA TYR A 151 -6.92 -16.15 -2.80
C TYR A 151 -8.20 -16.91 -2.49
N SER A 152 -8.60 -17.83 -3.36
CA SER A 152 -9.62 -18.82 -3.00
C SER A 152 -9.00 -20.21 -3.03
N SER A 153 -9.04 -20.91 -1.88
CA SER A 153 -8.46 -22.25 -1.80
C SER A 153 -9.16 -23.29 -2.68
N ASP A 154 -10.39 -22.99 -3.13
CA ASP A 154 -11.17 -23.82 -4.08
C ASP A 154 -10.73 -23.65 -5.54
N ASN A 155 -9.96 -22.60 -5.87
CA ASN A 155 -9.52 -22.34 -7.24
C ASN A 155 -8.36 -23.26 -7.66
N THR A 156 -8.43 -23.84 -8.85
CA THR A 156 -7.40 -24.77 -9.36
C THR A 156 -6.31 -24.08 -10.18
N LEU A 157 -6.67 -23.07 -10.98
CA LEU A 157 -5.73 -22.26 -11.79
C LEU A 157 -4.97 -21.23 -10.94
N GLY A 158 -5.62 -20.74 -9.88
CA GLY A 158 -5.03 -19.93 -8.81
C GLY A 158 -5.01 -20.70 -7.51
N GLY A 159 -5.41 -20.05 -6.42
CA GLY A 159 -5.48 -20.65 -5.09
C GLY A 159 -4.11 -20.85 -4.43
N GLY A 160 -3.08 -20.14 -4.89
CA GLY A 160 -1.78 -20.13 -4.27
C GLY A 160 -1.80 -19.44 -2.90
N ASP A 161 -1.13 -20.07 -1.93
CA ASP A 161 -0.91 -19.51 -0.60
C ASP A 161 0.59 -19.42 -0.31
N PRO A 162 1.30 -18.42 -0.89
CA PRO A 162 2.74 -18.31 -0.79
C PRO A 162 3.18 -18.22 0.66
N LYS A 163 4.12 -19.08 1.05
CA LYS A 163 4.66 -19.05 2.42
C LYS A 163 5.79 -18.03 2.54
N PRO A 164 5.96 -17.38 3.70
CA PRO A 164 7.10 -16.51 3.92
C PRO A 164 8.42 -17.30 3.88
N ALA A 165 9.48 -16.68 3.36
CA ALA A 165 10.82 -17.24 3.47
C ALA A 165 11.24 -17.40 4.94
N ARG A 166 12.23 -18.27 5.20
CA ARG A 166 12.70 -18.56 6.57
C ARG A 166 13.19 -17.31 7.32
N ASP A 167 13.80 -16.39 6.59
CA ASP A 167 14.35 -15.12 7.08
C ASP A 167 13.34 -13.95 7.01
N PHE A 168 12.09 -14.20 6.65
CA PHE A 168 11.07 -13.15 6.54
C PHE A 168 10.65 -12.62 7.93
N LYS A 169 10.72 -11.29 8.07
CA LYS A 169 10.40 -10.53 9.30
C LYS A 169 9.30 -9.48 9.11
N GLY A 170 8.72 -9.37 7.92
CA GLY A 170 7.64 -8.42 7.64
C GLY A 170 6.29 -8.85 8.23
N HIS A 171 5.28 -8.03 7.97
CA HIS A 171 3.87 -8.32 8.25
C HIS A 171 3.31 -9.24 7.16
N PHE A 172 2.50 -10.21 7.55
CA PHE A 172 1.98 -11.25 6.67
C PHE A 172 0.53 -11.55 7.00
N ALA A 173 -0.32 -11.45 5.99
CA ALA A 173 -1.70 -11.91 6.00
C ALA A 173 -2.01 -12.78 4.78
N SER A 174 -2.77 -13.84 5.00
CA SER A 174 -3.35 -14.66 3.94
C SER A 174 -4.86 -14.77 4.13
N VAL A 175 -5.61 -14.34 3.13
CA VAL A 175 -7.06 -14.16 3.17
C VAL A 175 -7.69 -15.13 2.17
N ASP A 176 -8.39 -16.14 2.68
CA ASP A 176 -9.08 -17.14 1.87
C ASP A 176 -10.54 -16.70 1.63
N LEU A 177 -10.87 -16.46 0.36
CA LEU A 177 -12.18 -16.06 -0.09
C LEU A 177 -13.04 -17.24 -0.57
N LYS A 178 -12.65 -18.51 -0.35
CA LYS A 178 -13.45 -19.71 -0.73
C LYS A 178 -14.95 -19.64 -0.44
N ASN A 179 -15.33 -18.88 0.58
CA ASN A 179 -16.71 -18.72 0.98
C ASN A 179 -17.48 -17.77 0.06
N TYR A 180 -16.87 -16.92 -0.75
CA TYR A 180 -17.58 -15.94 -1.56
C TYR A 180 -18.00 -16.59 -2.90
N PRO A 181 -19.31 -16.57 -3.24
CA PRO A 181 -19.82 -17.23 -4.45
C PRO A 181 -19.39 -16.49 -5.73
N GLY A 182 -19.17 -17.23 -6.81
CA GLY A 182 -18.87 -16.66 -8.13
C GLY A 182 -17.39 -16.34 -8.39
N GLU A 183 -16.50 -16.68 -7.45
CA GLU A 183 -15.08 -16.36 -7.51
C GLU A 183 -14.24 -17.38 -8.27
N TRP A 184 -14.69 -17.71 -9.48
CA TRP A 184 -13.80 -18.37 -10.43
C TRP A 184 -12.50 -17.56 -10.52
N HIS A 185 -11.36 -18.25 -10.57
CA HIS A 185 -10.01 -17.66 -10.60
C HIS A 185 -9.88 -16.32 -11.35
N LEU A 186 -10.49 -16.22 -12.54
CA LEU A 186 -10.45 -15.03 -13.39
C LEU A 186 -11.22 -13.82 -12.85
N TYR A 187 -12.26 -14.07 -12.04
CA TYR A 187 -13.19 -13.07 -11.51
C TYR A 187 -12.96 -12.74 -10.04
N LEU A 188 -12.04 -13.41 -9.33
CA LEU A 188 -11.73 -13.06 -7.94
C LEU A 188 -11.42 -11.56 -7.75
N PRO A 189 -10.66 -10.88 -8.64
CA PRO A 189 -10.46 -9.42 -8.52
C PRO A 189 -11.75 -8.58 -8.62
N ASN A 190 -12.85 -9.14 -9.13
CA ASN A 190 -14.17 -8.50 -9.23
C ASN A 190 -15.05 -8.68 -8.00
N THR A 191 -14.58 -9.41 -6.98
CA THR A 191 -15.38 -9.61 -5.76
C THR A 191 -15.77 -8.24 -5.18
N LEU A 192 -17.06 -8.11 -4.86
CA LEU A 192 -17.62 -6.86 -4.36
C LEU A 192 -16.84 -6.37 -3.13
N GLY A 193 -16.40 -5.11 -3.18
CA GLY A 193 -15.62 -4.48 -2.11
C GLY A 193 -14.13 -4.84 -2.07
N LEU A 194 -13.68 -5.90 -2.78
CA LEU A 194 -12.28 -6.29 -2.79
C LEU A 194 -11.38 -5.21 -3.40
N GLN A 195 -11.78 -4.67 -4.55
CA GLN A 195 -10.96 -3.69 -5.26
C GLN A 195 -10.74 -2.42 -4.44
N ASP A 196 -11.77 -1.96 -3.72
CA ASP A 196 -11.68 -0.76 -2.90
C ASP A 196 -10.82 -1.04 -1.66
N ALA A 197 -11.00 -2.17 -0.98
CA ALA A 197 -10.15 -2.58 0.15
C ALA A 197 -8.66 -2.70 -0.24
N VAL A 198 -8.36 -3.22 -1.44
CA VAL A 198 -7.00 -3.29 -1.98
C VAL A 198 -6.43 -1.92 -2.27
N ILE A 199 -7.22 -1.02 -2.87
CA ILE A 199 -6.79 0.35 -3.17
C ILE A 199 -6.51 1.12 -1.89
N ASP A 200 -7.33 0.98 -0.84
CA ASP A 200 -7.12 1.65 0.44
C ASP A 200 -5.79 1.22 1.09
N LYS A 201 -5.45 -0.08 1.02
CA LYS A 201 -4.14 -0.59 1.47
C LYS A 201 -2.98 0.02 0.69
N ILE A 202 -3.13 0.14 -0.63
CA ILE A 202 -2.10 0.73 -1.48
C ILE A 202 -1.96 2.22 -1.22
N LEU A 203 -3.07 2.95 -1.07
CA LEU A 203 -3.07 4.38 -0.79
C LEU A 203 -2.37 4.67 0.54
N SER A 204 -2.74 3.93 1.60
CA SER A 204 -2.11 4.10 2.91
C SER A 204 -0.58 3.92 2.84
N GLU A 205 -0.13 2.84 2.21
CA GLU A 205 1.30 2.56 2.08
C GLU A 205 2.03 3.57 1.17
N ALA A 206 1.39 4.03 0.12
CA ALA A 206 1.98 5.00 -0.80
C ALA A 206 2.16 6.36 -0.13
N GLU A 207 1.12 6.83 0.56
CA GLU A 207 1.01 8.14 1.21
C GLU A 207 1.82 8.23 2.50
N GLN A 208 1.78 7.18 3.31
CA GLN A 208 2.39 7.13 4.63
C GLN A 208 3.13 5.80 4.81
N PRO A 209 4.30 5.62 4.16
CA PRO A 209 5.06 4.39 4.32
C PRO A 209 5.54 4.28 5.77
N GLU A 210 4.87 3.42 6.54
CA GLU A 210 5.21 3.19 7.94
C GLU A 210 6.56 2.46 8.03
N PRO A 211 7.52 2.95 8.86
CA PRO A 211 8.73 2.22 9.13
C PRO A 211 8.39 0.87 9.74
N VAL A 212 9.04 -0.20 9.25
CA VAL A 212 8.89 -1.54 9.82
C VAL A 212 9.27 -1.53 11.30
N LYS A 213 8.27 -1.58 12.17
CA LYS A 213 8.43 -2.04 13.55
C LYS A 213 8.26 -3.56 13.55
N ASP A 214 8.94 -4.25 14.46
CA ASP A 214 9.10 -5.71 14.42
C ASP A 214 7.82 -6.49 14.03
N GLY A 215 8.03 -7.47 13.14
CA GLY A 215 7.04 -8.26 12.44
C GLY A 215 5.96 -8.86 13.32
N GLY A 216 4.75 -8.30 13.15
CA GLY A 216 3.52 -8.80 13.74
C GLY A 216 3.30 -10.28 13.46
N VAL A 217 2.43 -10.91 14.25
CA VAL A 217 2.10 -12.32 14.07
C VAL A 217 1.48 -12.54 12.70
N ARG A 218 1.95 -13.58 12.02
CA ARG A 218 1.41 -13.98 10.73
C ARG A 218 -0.02 -14.46 10.93
N ILE A 219 -0.94 -13.95 10.12
CA ILE A 219 -2.34 -14.36 10.19
C ILE A 219 -2.76 -15.03 8.89
N ALA A 220 -3.63 -16.03 9.03
CA ALA A 220 -4.35 -16.64 7.93
C ALA A 220 -5.80 -16.81 8.37
N TYR A 221 -6.75 -16.42 7.54
CA TYR A 221 -8.17 -16.50 7.87
C TYR A 221 -9.03 -16.66 6.62
N ALA A 222 -10.14 -17.37 6.76
CA ALA A 222 -11.16 -17.44 5.73
C ALA A 222 -12.23 -16.38 6.00
N MET A 223 -12.57 -15.58 4.99
CA MET A 223 -13.63 -14.58 5.12
C MET A 223 -15.00 -15.28 5.21
N PRO A 224 -15.89 -14.89 6.14
CA PRO A 224 -17.24 -15.45 6.19
C PRO A 224 -18.13 -14.90 5.07
N ARG A 225 -19.20 -15.62 4.71
CA ARG A 225 -20.16 -15.15 3.69
C ARG A 225 -20.95 -13.94 4.19
N GLY A 226 -21.29 -13.04 3.26
CA GLY A 226 -22.25 -11.97 3.51
C GLY A 226 -21.73 -10.81 4.35
N VAL A 227 -20.43 -10.75 4.64
CA VAL A 227 -19.81 -9.59 5.28
C VAL A 227 -18.99 -8.78 4.26
N PRO A 228 -18.80 -7.46 4.46
CA PRO A 228 -17.84 -6.68 3.69
C PRO A 228 -16.43 -7.26 3.80
N ILE A 229 -15.66 -7.20 2.70
CA ILE A 229 -14.27 -7.64 2.70
C ILE A 229 -13.43 -6.72 3.60
N VAL A 230 -12.68 -7.33 4.52
CA VAL A 230 -11.74 -6.64 5.40
C VAL A 230 -10.37 -7.32 5.27
N LEU A 231 -9.36 -6.51 4.96
CA LEU A 231 -7.97 -6.95 4.81
C LEU A 231 -7.17 -6.50 6.02
N TYR A 232 -6.67 -7.45 6.80
CA TYR A 232 -5.74 -7.19 7.90
C TYR A 232 -4.30 -7.38 7.44
N ASP A 233 -3.34 -6.83 8.19
CA ASP A 233 -1.93 -6.82 7.79
C ASP A 233 -1.09 -7.86 8.54
N SER A 234 -1.46 -8.08 9.80
CA SER A 234 -0.83 -9.05 10.70
C SER A 234 -1.72 -9.18 11.95
N GLY A 235 -1.23 -9.87 12.97
CA GLY A 235 -1.87 -9.93 14.27
C GLY A 235 -0.96 -9.48 15.40
N VAL A 236 -1.58 -9.12 16.52
CA VAL A 236 -0.93 -8.90 17.80
C VAL A 236 -1.30 -10.02 18.76
N VAL A 237 -0.37 -10.43 19.63
CA VAL A 237 -0.68 -11.43 20.65
C VAL A 237 -1.10 -10.75 21.93
N VAL A 238 -2.23 -11.18 22.45
CA VAL A 238 -2.83 -10.70 23.68
C VAL A 238 -3.01 -11.90 24.62
N ALA A 239 -2.87 -11.68 25.92
CA ALA A 239 -3.17 -12.70 26.92
C ALA A 239 -4.63 -12.54 27.35
N ALA A 240 -5.39 -13.64 27.31
CA ALA A 240 -6.77 -13.64 27.74
C ALA A 240 -6.89 -13.48 29.27
N GLU A 241 -7.89 -12.73 29.72
CA GLU A 241 -8.31 -12.73 31.11
C GLU A 241 -9.07 -14.03 31.47
N ALA A 242 -9.20 -14.33 32.75
CA ALA A 242 -9.89 -15.54 33.20
C ALA A 242 -11.38 -15.51 32.79
N GLY A 243 -11.80 -16.43 31.92
CA GLY A 243 -13.18 -16.49 31.45
C GLY A 243 -13.53 -15.48 30.35
N GLU A 244 -12.55 -14.71 29.85
CA GLU A 244 -12.73 -13.88 28.65
C GLU A 244 -13.07 -14.76 27.44
N THR A 245 -13.77 -14.20 26.45
CA THR A 245 -14.11 -14.90 25.21
C THR A 245 -13.43 -14.23 24.02
N PRO A 246 -13.20 -14.93 22.89
CA PRO A 246 -12.72 -14.29 21.67
C PRO A 246 -13.59 -13.10 21.22
N ALA A 247 -14.92 -13.16 21.42
CA ALA A 247 -15.82 -12.05 21.15
C ALA A 247 -15.57 -10.85 22.08
N GLY A 248 -15.31 -11.07 23.37
CA GLY A 248 -14.94 -10.02 24.32
C GLY A 248 -13.61 -9.34 23.95
N ILE A 249 -12.60 -10.15 23.60
CA ILE A 249 -11.31 -9.64 23.08
C ILE A 249 -11.55 -8.83 21.81
N ALA A 250 -12.32 -9.35 20.86
CA ALA A 250 -12.60 -8.67 19.60
C ALA A 250 -13.24 -7.29 19.82
N ALA A 251 -14.22 -7.20 20.73
CA ALA A 251 -14.87 -5.95 21.10
C ALA A 251 -13.88 -4.92 21.67
N ARG A 252 -12.96 -5.36 22.55
CA ARG A 252 -11.92 -4.49 23.13
C ARG A 252 -10.97 -3.90 22.08
N TYR A 253 -10.60 -4.70 21.08
CA TYR A 253 -9.69 -4.29 20.01
C TYR A 253 -10.38 -3.67 18.80
N GLY A 254 -11.71 -3.52 18.81
CA GLY A 254 -12.46 -2.91 17.70
C GLY A 254 -12.45 -3.74 16.42
N VAL A 255 -12.35 -5.07 16.53
CA VAL A 255 -12.42 -6.00 15.38
C VAL A 255 -13.64 -6.90 15.48
N PRO A 256 -14.16 -7.43 14.36
CA PRO A 256 -15.26 -8.38 14.39
C PRO A 256 -14.87 -9.67 15.12
N ALA A 257 -15.78 -10.23 15.91
CA ALA A 257 -15.57 -11.50 16.62
C ALA A 257 -15.16 -12.63 15.68
N TRP A 258 -15.76 -12.69 14.47
CA TRP A 258 -15.40 -13.69 13.46
C TRP A 258 -13.92 -13.64 13.07
N ALA A 259 -13.28 -12.46 13.09
CA ALA A 259 -11.90 -12.29 12.67
C ALA A 259 -10.95 -12.90 13.70
N VAL A 260 -11.18 -12.65 14.99
CA VAL A 260 -10.42 -13.29 16.08
C VAL A 260 -10.66 -14.79 16.07
N SER A 261 -11.91 -15.23 15.93
CA SER A 261 -12.25 -16.66 15.83
C SER A 261 -11.57 -17.36 14.66
N ALA A 262 -11.58 -16.76 13.47
CA ALA A 262 -11.00 -17.34 12.26
C ALA A 262 -9.48 -17.44 12.33
N VAL A 263 -8.79 -16.43 12.87
CA VAL A 263 -7.33 -16.44 13.00
C VAL A 263 -6.85 -17.46 14.05
N ASN A 264 -7.63 -17.67 15.12
CA ASN A 264 -7.22 -18.56 16.21
C ASN A 264 -7.81 -19.97 16.10
N ASN A 265 -8.77 -20.19 15.20
CA ASN A 265 -9.56 -21.42 15.12
C ASN A 265 -10.28 -21.74 16.46
N ILE A 266 -10.99 -20.74 17.00
CA ILE A 266 -11.69 -20.80 18.29
C ILE A 266 -13.10 -20.20 18.16
N GLU A 267 -14.10 -20.88 18.70
CA GLU A 267 -15.48 -20.37 18.77
C GLU A 267 -15.59 -19.02 19.52
N PRO A 268 -16.43 -18.09 19.05
CA PRO A 268 -16.46 -16.71 19.55
C PRO A 268 -16.85 -16.59 21.04
N ASP A 269 -17.71 -17.47 21.53
CA ASP A 269 -18.23 -17.44 22.90
C ASP A 269 -17.52 -18.44 23.84
N ARG A 270 -16.46 -19.10 23.37
CA ARG A 270 -15.71 -20.05 24.19
C ARG A 270 -14.94 -19.31 25.29
N GLY A 271 -15.23 -19.62 26.55
CA GLY A 271 -14.44 -19.14 27.67
C GLY A 271 -12.98 -19.61 27.59
N LEU A 272 -12.06 -18.67 27.77
CA LEU A 272 -10.62 -18.89 27.67
C LEU A 272 -9.98 -19.03 29.07
N PRO A 273 -9.00 -19.93 29.24
CA PRO A 273 -8.13 -19.92 30.42
C PRO A 273 -7.33 -18.63 30.50
N ALA A 274 -7.08 -18.16 31.72
CA ALA A 274 -6.23 -17.01 31.97
C ALA A 274 -4.83 -17.20 31.37
N GLY A 275 -4.33 -16.17 30.69
CA GLY A 275 -3.02 -16.17 30.05
C GLY A 275 -2.97 -16.90 28.71
N GLN A 276 -4.08 -17.47 28.21
CA GLN A 276 -4.11 -18.05 26.87
C GLN A 276 -3.75 -16.97 25.85
N ARG A 277 -2.78 -17.26 24.98
CA ARG A 277 -2.33 -16.35 23.92
C ARG A 277 -3.32 -16.37 22.78
N ILE A 278 -3.91 -15.21 22.50
CA ILE A 278 -4.87 -15.00 21.41
C ILE A 278 -4.25 -14.02 20.41
N VAL A 279 -4.37 -14.34 19.13
CA VAL A 279 -3.94 -13.46 18.04
C VAL A 279 -5.11 -12.59 17.62
N VAL A 280 -4.97 -11.27 17.78
CA VAL A 280 -5.97 -10.30 17.33
C VAL A 280 -5.48 -9.71 16.01
N PRO A 281 -6.21 -9.88 14.89
CA PRO A 281 -5.83 -9.27 13.63
C PRO A 281 -5.90 -7.74 13.72
N HIS A 282 -4.99 -7.04 13.04
CA HIS A 282 -4.96 -5.57 13.06
C HIS A 282 -4.56 -4.97 11.70
N ASN A 283 -4.85 -3.68 11.54
CA ASN A 283 -4.36 -2.87 10.42
C ASN A 283 -3.17 -2.06 10.90
N LEU A 284 -2.12 -1.90 10.08
CA LEU A 284 -0.99 -1.03 10.45
C LEU A 284 -1.35 0.46 10.40
N ASP A 285 -2.32 0.79 9.55
CA ASP A 285 -2.80 2.14 9.30
C ASP A 285 -3.79 2.62 10.37
N SER A 286 -4.04 1.79 11.40
CA SER A 286 -4.91 2.11 12.53
C SER A 286 -4.27 1.54 13.79
N PRO A 287 -3.87 2.36 14.79
CA PRO A 287 -3.33 1.82 16.02
C PRO A 287 -4.33 0.82 16.63
N PRO A 288 -3.88 -0.32 17.21
CA PRO A 288 -4.77 -1.21 17.93
C PRO A 288 -5.54 -0.39 18.96
N ALA A 289 -6.87 -0.49 18.98
CA ALA A 289 -7.65 0.08 20.07
C ALA A 289 -7.11 -0.51 21.38
N GLN A 290 -6.78 0.38 22.33
CA GLN A 290 -6.23 0.00 23.65
C GLN A 290 -7.35 -0.41 24.59
#